data_AF-A0A1Q7PZP3-F1
#
_entry.id   AF-A0A1Q7PZP3-F1
#
_cell.length_a   1.000
_cell.length_b   1.000
_cell.length_c   1.000
_cell.angle_alpha   90.00
_cell.angle_beta   90.00
_cell.angle_gamma   90.00
#
_symmetry.space_group_name_H-M   'P 1'
#
loop_
_entity.id
_entity.type
_entity.pdbx_description
1 polymer ?
#
loop_
_entity_poly.entity_id
_entity_poly.type
_entity_poly.pdbx_seq_one_letter_code
_entity_poly.pdbx_strand_id
1 'polypeptide(L)'
;NGDSAAGTLSEAGVEGKIIAWRDVLHEGPVDSSLSLEELSKERARFIAEQGWDDFAHVSGDFEERDRVIRHLDYFDEVVLWFEDDLYDQLQLIQLLDFFASGAGGRRRVSVIVVDGYIPPLSAERAWKAFGSPDPTSISRLLLENTLALQYLARALTRHLEEFPSTVNGLSRSEREALSVIDEGHDTPVRAFLEVAKKQESIFLGDIIFYSYLERLSGKQDALVTWKDRSA
;
A
#
# COMPACT_ATOMS: atom_id res chain seq x y z
N ASN A 1 2.74 -10.92 0.63
CA ASN A 1 3.15 -9.71 1.40
C ASN A 1 4.69 -9.70 1.51
N GLY A 2 5.26 -8.55 1.88
CA GLY A 2 6.72 -8.36 1.90
C GLY A 2 7.49 -9.35 2.80
N ASP A 3 6.90 -9.85 3.89
CA ASP A 3 7.56 -10.82 4.77
C ASP A 3 7.74 -12.20 4.14
N SER A 4 6.76 -12.66 3.35
CA SER A 4 6.88 -13.90 2.59
C SER A 4 8.02 -13.82 1.56
N ALA A 5 8.12 -12.69 0.86
CA ALA A 5 9.20 -12.43 -0.08
C ALA A 5 10.56 -12.35 0.64
N ALA A 6 10.65 -11.62 1.75
CA ALA A 6 11.87 -11.52 2.55
C ALA A 6 12.34 -12.89 3.09
N GLY A 7 11.39 -13.73 3.54
CA GLY A 7 11.65 -15.10 3.95
C GLY A 7 12.21 -15.95 2.79
N THR A 8 11.55 -15.90 1.63
CA THR A 8 11.98 -16.62 0.43
C THR A 8 13.38 -16.20 -0.03
N LEU A 9 13.69 -14.89 -0.01
CA LEU A 9 15.02 -14.38 -0.36
C LEU A 9 16.09 -14.85 0.63
N SER A 10 15.76 -14.88 1.92
CA SER A 10 16.66 -15.38 2.97
C SER A 10 16.93 -16.88 2.79
N GLU A 11 15.90 -17.68 2.53
CA GLU A 11 16.01 -19.12 2.26
C GLU A 11 16.78 -19.43 0.97
N ALA A 12 16.64 -18.57 -0.05
CA ALA A 12 17.39 -18.65 -1.29
C ALA A 12 18.88 -18.25 -1.14
N GLY A 13 19.29 -17.80 0.05
CA GLY A 13 20.68 -17.44 0.35
C GLY A 13 21.12 -16.10 -0.25
N VAL A 14 20.18 -15.17 -0.49
CA VAL A 14 20.52 -13.82 -0.93
C VAL A 14 21.30 -13.12 0.18
N GLU A 15 22.56 -12.75 -0.11
CA GLU A 15 23.43 -12.07 0.83
C GLU A 15 23.03 -10.60 1.01
N GLY A 16 23.14 -10.09 2.25
CA GLY A 16 22.91 -8.67 2.57
C GLY A 16 21.81 -8.45 3.62
N LYS A 17 21.44 -7.19 3.82
CA LYS A 17 20.34 -6.80 4.71
C LYS A 17 19.04 -6.77 3.91
N ILE A 18 18.15 -7.73 4.19
CA ILE A 18 16.81 -7.79 3.60
C ILE A 18 15.83 -7.04 4.51
N ILE A 19 14.98 -6.21 3.91
CA ILE A 19 13.95 -5.42 4.61
C ILE A 19 12.65 -5.53 3.84
N ALA A 20 11.58 -5.89 4.56
CA ALA A 20 10.22 -5.72 4.06
C ALA A 20 9.77 -4.28 4.32
N TRP A 21 9.24 -3.62 3.29
CA TRP A 21 8.65 -2.30 3.43
C TRP A 21 7.17 -2.53 3.81
N ARG A 22 6.79 -2.15 5.05
CA ARG A 22 5.54 -2.60 5.73
C ARG A 22 4.54 -1.47 5.95
N ASP A 23 4.30 -0.61 4.95
CA ASP A 23 3.36 0.51 5.11
C ASP A 23 2.18 0.41 4.15
N VAL A 24 0.97 0.39 4.70
CA VAL A 24 -0.30 0.37 3.98
C VAL A 24 -0.66 1.77 3.46
N LEU A 25 0.19 2.30 2.58
CA LEU A 25 0.12 3.69 2.12
C LEU A 25 -1.22 4.06 1.45
N HIS A 26 -1.97 3.09 0.92
CA HIS A 26 -3.29 3.32 0.32
C HIS A 26 -4.42 3.56 1.33
N GLU A 27 -4.15 3.41 2.63
CA GLU A 27 -5.06 3.74 3.72
C GLU A 27 -4.50 4.87 4.58
N GLY A 28 -5.36 5.77 5.04
CA GLY A 28 -4.97 6.85 5.95
C GLY A 28 -4.17 7.98 5.30
N PRO A 29 -3.68 8.94 6.10
CA PRO A 29 -3.02 10.13 5.59
C PRO A 29 -1.60 9.83 5.10
N VAL A 30 -1.26 10.38 3.94
CA VAL A 30 0.12 10.41 3.41
C VAL A 30 0.40 11.84 2.98
N ASP A 31 1.35 12.50 3.65
CA ASP A 31 1.78 13.85 3.31
C ASP A 31 3.17 13.81 2.67
N SER A 32 3.22 14.09 1.37
CA SER A 32 4.46 14.08 0.58
C SER A 32 5.42 15.22 0.92
N SER A 33 5.03 16.19 1.76
CA SER A 33 5.88 17.30 2.21
C SER A 33 6.73 16.96 3.44
N LEU A 34 6.42 15.86 4.13
CA LEU A 34 7.15 15.40 5.31
C LEU A 34 8.43 14.66 4.93
N SER A 35 9.42 14.69 5.83
CA SER A 35 10.55 13.75 5.74
C SER A 35 10.08 12.30 5.94
N LEU A 36 10.90 11.34 5.50
CA LEU A 36 10.59 9.91 5.65
C LEU A 36 10.27 9.56 7.11
N GLU A 37 11.06 10.06 8.07
CA GLU A 37 10.90 9.73 9.48
C GLU A 37 9.74 10.48 10.16
N GLU A 38 9.38 11.67 9.68
CA GLU A 38 8.15 12.36 10.10
C GLU A 38 6.93 11.59 9.62
N LEU A 39 6.93 11.21 8.33
CA LEU A 39 5.87 10.38 7.77
C LEU A 39 5.77 9.04 8.51
N SER A 40 6.88 8.32 8.74
CA SER A 40 6.91 7.07 9.52
C SER A 40 6.14 7.18 10.85
N LYS A 41 6.34 8.27 11.60
CA LYS A 41 5.66 8.48 12.88
C LYS A 41 4.15 8.72 12.72
N GLU A 42 3.75 9.48 11.71
CA GLU A 42 2.32 9.68 11.41
C GLU A 42 1.66 8.37 10.98
N ARG A 43 2.33 7.61 10.12
CA ARG A 43 1.88 6.31 9.63
C ARG A 43 1.76 5.28 10.76
N ALA A 44 2.75 5.19 11.65
CA ALA A 44 2.68 4.32 12.83
C ALA A 44 1.52 4.68 13.75
N ARG A 45 1.24 5.98 13.95
CA ARG A 45 0.08 6.44 14.73
C ARG A 45 -1.24 6.03 14.06
N PHE A 46 -1.37 6.26 12.76
CA PHE A 46 -2.56 5.88 12.01
C PHE A 46 -2.85 4.38 12.10
N ILE A 47 -1.85 3.53 11.85
CA ILE A 47 -2.01 2.06 11.92
C ILE A 47 -2.47 1.62 13.32
N ALA A 48 -1.90 2.23 14.37
CA ALA A 48 -2.29 1.94 15.75
C ALA A 48 -3.72 2.41 16.08
N GLU A 49 -4.13 3.59 15.59
CA GLU A 49 -5.49 4.10 15.76
C GLU A 49 -6.55 3.23 15.08
N GLN A 50 -6.20 2.56 13.98
CA GLN A 50 -7.07 1.57 13.34
C GLN A 50 -7.12 0.23 14.09
N GLY A 51 -6.25 0.01 15.07
CA GLY A 51 -6.15 -1.25 15.80
C GLY A 51 -5.55 -2.40 14.97
N TRP A 52 -4.86 -2.08 13.88
CA TRP A 52 -4.25 -3.09 12.99
C TRP A 52 -2.94 -3.65 13.56
N ASP A 53 -2.24 -2.87 14.38
CA ASP A 53 -1.04 -3.27 15.12
C ASP A 53 -0.78 -2.29 16.29
N ASP A 54 0.14 -2.61 17.20
CA ASP A 54 0.53 -1.72 18.30
C ASP A 54 1.52 -0.64 17.85
N PHE A 55 1.35 0.58 18.38
CA PHE A 55 2.20 1.73 18.04
C PHE A 55 3.69 1.46 18.26
N ALA A 56 4.07 0.82 19.39
CA ALA A 56 5.47 0.58 19.70
C ALA A 56 6.09 -0.46 18.74
N HIS A 57 5.29 -1.44 18.32
CA HIS A 57 5.72 -2.43 17.33
C HIS A 57 5.96 -1.77 15.96
N VAL A 58 4.96 -1.08 15.41
CA VAL A 58 5.07 -0.43 14.08
C VAL A 58 6.13 0.66 14.06
N SER A 59 6.20 1.49 15.11
CA SER A 59 7.22 2.53 15.22
C SER A 59 8.63 1.93 15.28
N GLY A 60 8.82 0.81 15.98
CA GLY A 60 10.10 0.11 16.04
C GLY A 60 10.53 -0.43 14.68
N ASP A 61 9.61 -1.05 13.94
CA ASP A 61 9.84 -1.56 12.59
C ASP A 61 10.23 -0.44 11.62
N PHE A 62 9.50 0.68 11.64
CA PHE A 62 9.80 1.82 10.78
C PHE A 62 11.13 2.49 11.16
N GLU A 63 11.46 2.59 12.45
CA GLU A 63 12.77 3.11 12.88
C GLU A 63 13.93 2.21 12.44
N GLU A 64 13.77 0.88 12.47
CA GLU A 64 14.80 -0.04 11.95
C GLU A 64 15.00 0.15 10.45
N ARG A 65 13.88 0.18 9.69
CA ARG A 65 13.88 0.43 8.24
C ARG A 65 14.57 1.75 7.90
N ASP A 66 14.16 2.84 8.54
CA ASP A 66 14.69 4.18 8.28
C ASP A 66 16.18 4.25 8.66
N ARG A 67 16.60 3.54 9.71
CA ARG A 67 18.03 3.43 10.09
C ARG A 67 18.84 2.76 8.98
N VAL A 68 18.36 1.70 8.33
CA VAL A 68 19.09 1.07 7.22
C VAL A 68 19.19 2.02 6.03
N ILE A 69 18.11 2.74 5.71
CA ILE A 69 18.10 3.74 4.63
C ILE A 69 19.13 4.86 4.86
N ARG A 70 19.37 5.26 6.12
CA ARG A 70 20.43 6.25 6.43
C ARG A 70 21.85 5.70 6.34
N HIS A 71 22.02 4.39 6.43
CA HIS A 71 23.32 3.72 6.40
C HIS A 71 23.52 2.93 5.10
N LEU A 72 22.91 3.40 4.01
CA LEU A 72 23.10 2.85 2.67
C LEU A 72 24.54 2.97 2.17
N ASP A 73 25.38 3.76 2.85
CA ASP A 73 26.79 3.87 2.56
C ASP A 73 27.58 2.59 2.86
N TYR A 74 27.06 1.70 3.72
CA TYR A 74 27.63 0.38 4.04
C TYR A 74 27.37 -0.69 2.98
N PHE A 75 26.52 -0.40 1.99
CA PHE A 75 26.14 -1.36 0.96
C PHE A 75 26.63 -0.89 -0.42
N ASP A 76 27.09 -1.85 -1.23
CA ASP A 76 27.56 -1.58 -2.60
C ASP A 76 26.41 -1.35 -3.60
N GLU A 77 25.26 -1.95 -3.31
CA GLU A 77 24.07 -1.95 -4.17
C GLU A 77 22.79 -1.97 -3.33
N VAL A 78 21.74 -1.32 -3.86
CA VAL A 78 20.38 -1.45 -3.37
C VAL A 78 19.55 -2.14 -4.44
N VAL A 79 18.86 -3.22 -4.08
CA VAL A 79 17.96 -3.95 -4.97
C VAL A 79 16.52 -3.83 -4.46
N LEU A 80 15.66 -3.17 -5.24
CA LEU A 80 14.24 -2.99 -4.92
C LEU A 80 13.42 -4.12 -5.55
N TRP A 81 12.69 -4.90 -4.76
CA TRP A 81 11.84 -6.00 -5.22
C TRP A 81 10.37 -5.66 -5.00
N PHE A 82 9.60 -5.47 -6.08
CA PHE A 82 8.20 -5.05 -6.01
C PHE A 82 7.31 -5.72 -7.07
N GLU A 83 6.05 -5.96 -6.71
CA GLU A 83 4.98 -6.46 -7.58
C GLU A 83 4.15 -5.31 -8.21
N ASP A 84 3.16 -5.65 -9.03
CA ASP A 84 2.38 -4.70 -9.82
C ASP A 84 1.13 -4.14 -9.12
N ASP A 85 0.86 -4.60 -7.90
CA ASP A 85 -0.31 -4.20 -7.13
C ASP A 85 -0.18 -2.81 -6.49
N LEU A 86 -1.29 -2.28 -5.93
CA LEU A 86 -1.27 -0.95 -5.33
C LEU A 86 -0.35 -0.85 -4.11
N TYR A 87 -0.29 -1.89 -3.29
CA TYR A 87 0.50 -1.89 -2.06
C TYR A 87 1.98 -1.73 -2.40
N ASP A 88 2.48 -2.52 -3.34
CA ASP A 88 3.86 -2.49 -3.81
C ASP A 88 4.19 -1.21 -4.59
N GLN A 89 3.33 -0.79 -5.52
CA GLN A 89 3.61 0.36 -6.36
C GLN A 89 3.71 1.69 -5.57
N LEU A 90 2.91 1.86 -4.51
CA LEU A 90 2.99 3.06 -3.67
C LEU A 90 4.29 3.15 -2.87
N GLN A 91 4.77 2.01 -2.38
CA GLN A 91 6.02 1.94 -1.63
C GLN A 91 7.23 2.13 -2.56
N LEU A 92 7.16 1.59 -3.77
CA LEU A 92 8.16 1.79 -4.79
C LEU A 92 8.32 3.28 -5.14
N ILE A 93 7.23 4.02 -5.35
CA ILE A 93 7.35 5.46 -5.67
C ILE A 93 7.88 6.29 -4.49
N GLN A 94 7.56 5.92 -3.24
CA GLN A 94 8.13 6.57 -2.05
C GLN A 94 9.66 6.39 -2.01
N LEU A 95 10.14 5.17 -2.24
CA LEU A 95 11.56 4.85 -2.27
C LEU A 95 12.29 5.54 -3.43
N LEU A 96 11.69 5.52 -4.62
CA LEU A 96 12.25 6.18 -5.80
C LEU A 96 12.34 7.70 -5.61
N ASP A 97 11.33 8.34 -4.98
CA ASP A 97 11.38 9.75 -4.60
C ASP A 97 12.53 10.03 -3.61
N PHE A 98 12.67 9.19 -2.57
CA PHE A 98 13.79 9.27 -1.62
C PHE A 98 15.15 9.20 -2.34
N PHE A 99 15.33 8.25 -3.26
CA PHE A 99 16.59 8.12 -4.03
C PHE A 99 16.82 9.29 -4.99
N ALA A 100 15.76 9.79 -5.65
CA ALA A 100 15.85 10.91 -6.59
C ALA A 100 16.27 12.22 -5.89
N SER A 101 15.90 12.40 -4.62
CA SER A 101 16.30 13.57 -3.82
C SER A 101 17.81 13.65 -3.51
N GLY A 102 18.57 12.60 -3.81
CA GLY A 102 20.00 12.49 -3.52
C GLY A 102 20.34 12.01 -2.12
N ALA A 103 19.33 11.71 -1.29
CA ALA A 103 19.50 11.20 0.08
C ALA A 103 20.19 9.83 0.15
N GLY A 104 20.13 9.03 -0.93
CA GLY A 104 20.81 7.73 -1.04
C GLY A 104 22.27 7.79 -1.54
N GLY A 105 22.82 8.97 -1.82
CA GLY A 105 24.16 9.13 -2.37
C GLY A 105 24.32 8.58 -3.81
N ARG A 106 25.58 8.36 -4.26
CA ARG A 106 25.93 7.84 -5.61
C ARG A 106 25.80 6.32 -5.75
N ARG A 107 24.90 5.67 -5.00
CA ARG A 107 24.78 4.20 -5.02
C ARG A 107 24.12 3.72 -6.31
N ARG A 108 24.50 2.51 -6.76
CA ARG A 108 23.74 1.83 -7.81
C ARG A 108 22.45 1.33 -7.19
N VAL A 109 21.33 1.85 -7.68
CA VAL A 109 19.99 1.38 -7.35
C VAL A 109 19.53 0.53 -8.53
N SER A 110 19.34 -0.74 -8.27
CA SER A 110 18.74 -1.70 -9.20
C SER A 110 17.29 -1.92 -8.79
N VAL A 111 16.38 -1.88 -9.75
CA VAL A 111 14.96 -2.18 -9.50
C VAL A 111 14.63 -3.48 -10.20
N ILE A 112 14.20 -4.46 -9.41
CA ILE A 112 13.57 -5.69 -9.86
C ILE A 112 12.07 -5.50 -9.64
N VAL A 113 11.41 -4.89 -10.63
CA VAL A 113 9.97 -5.07 -10.79
C VAL A 113 9.81 -6.31 -11.64
N VAL A 114 8.97 -7.25 -11.22
CA VAL A 114 8.56 -8.32 -12.13
C VAL A 114 7.84 -7.64 -13.31
N ASP A 115 8.53 -7.58 -14.45
CA ASP A 115 8.13 -7.00 -15.75
C ASP A 115 8.10 -5.46 -15.97
N GLY A 116 8.92 -4.63 -15.30
CA GLY A 116 8.98 -3.19 -15.68
C GLY A 116 10.16 -2.34 -15.18
N TYR A 117 10.39 -1.20 -15.85
CA TYR A 117 11.33 -0.14 -15.43
C TYR A 117 10.58 1.19 -15.26
N ILE A 118 10.73 1.83 -14.09
CA ILE A 118 10.15 3.14 -13.76
C ILE A 118 11.26 4.22 -13.75
N PRO A 119 11.20 5.25 -14.61
CA PRO A 119 12.16 6.36 -14.59
C PRO A 119 12.06 7.23 -13.31
N PRO A 120 13.17 7.73 -12.74
CA PRO A 120 13.17 8.51 -11.49
C PRO A 120 12.31 9.79 -11.49
N LEU A 121 12.32 10.57 -12.59
CA LEU A 121 11.50 11.80 -12.73
C LEU A 121 9.99 11.51 -12.71
N SER A 122 9.60 10.29 -13.04
CA SER A 122 8.20 9.85 -13.00
C SER A 122 7.76 9.48 -11.58
N ALA A 123 8.69 9.08 -10.71
CA ALA A 123 8.40 8.71 -9.33
C ALA A 123 8.12 9.92 -8.42
N GLU A 124 8.97 10.96 -8.46
CA GLU A 124 8.77 12.18 -7.66
C GLU A 124 7.39 12.81 -7.93
N ARG A 125 7.03 12.93 -9.21
CA ARG A 125 5.74 13.47 -9.63
C ARG A 125 4.58 12.60 -9.14
N ALA A 126 4.72 11.28 -9.23
CA ALA A 126 3.70 10.36 -8.77
C ALA A 126 3.53 10.41 -7.25
N TRP A 127 4.64 10.46 -6.49
CA TRP A 127 4.62 10.55 -5.04
C TRP A 127 3.92 11.83 -4.57
N LYS A 128 4.27 12.98 -5.17
CA LYS A 128 3.61 14.27 -4.90
C LYS A 128 2.13 14.26 -5.26
N ALA A 129 1.75 13.62 -6.36
CA ALA A 129 0.35 13.52 -6.76
C ALA A 129 -0.46 12.64 -5.79
N PHE A 130 0.13 11.53 -5.34
CA PHE A 130 -0.48 10.59 -4.40
C PHE A 130 -0.64 11.20 -3.01
N GLY A 131 0.42 11.77 -2.44
CA GLY A 131 0.40 12.42 -1.12
C GLY A 131 -0.13 13.86 -1.13
N SER A 132 -0.96 14.21 -2.11
CA SER A 132 -1.59 15.54 -2.23
C SER A 132 -2.93 15.54 -1.49
N PRO A 133 -3.29 16.62 -0.77
CA PRO A 133 -4.63 16.76 -0.19
C PRO A 133 -5.74 16.91 -1.25
N ASP A 134 -5.39 17.21 -2.50
CA ASP A 134 -6.33 17.25 -3.63
C ASP A 134 -6.28 15.91 -4.41
N PRO A 135 -7.29 15.03 -4.27
CA PRO A 135 -7.30 13.72 -4.92
C PRO A 135 -7.37 13.80 -6.45
N THR A 136 -7.77 14.95 -7.03
CA THR A 136 -7.74 15.15 -8.48
C THR A 136 -6.31 15.21 -9.03
N SER A 137 -5.29 15.35 -8.16
CA SER A 137 -3.88 15.30 -8.53
C SER A 137 -3.50 13.97 -9.17
N ILE A 138 -4.03 12.86 -8.65
CA ILE A 138 -3.86 11.53 -9.22
C ILE A 138 -4.53 11.47 -10.60
N SER A 139 -5.78 11.94 -10.72
CA SER A 139 -6.48 11.95 -12.01
C SER A 139 -5.74 12.79 -13.07
N ARG A 140 -5.19 13.95 -12.69
CA ARG A 140 -4.38 14.80 -13.57
C ARG A 140 -3.12 14.10 -14.04
N LEU A 141 -2.44 13.38 -13.16
CA LEU A 141 -1.27 12.56 -13.51
C LEU A 141 -1.63 11.45 -14.53
N LEU A 142 -2.77 10.79 -14.33
CA LEU A 142 -3.23 9.69 -15.20
C LEU A 142 -3.64 10.14 -16.62
N LEU A 143 -3.94 11.43 -16.82
CA LEU A 143 -4.25 11.99 -18.15
C LEU A 143 -3.00 12.21 -19.02
N GLU A 144 -1.81 12.10 -18.44
CA GLU A 144 -0.54 12.23 -19.16
C GLU A 144 -0.06 10.88 -19.74
N ASN A 145 1.06 10.89 -20.47
CA ASN A 145 1.67 9.64 -20.94
C ASN A 145 2.29 8.87 -19.77
N THR A 146 1.59 7.83 -19.33
CA THR A 146 1.97 6.94 -18.22
C THR A 146 2.56 5.61 -18.69
N LEU A 147 3.02 5.49 -19.95
CA LEU A 147 3.57 4.22 -20.46
C LEU A 147 4.75 3.68 -19.63
N ALA A 148 5.59 4.58 -19.10
CA ALA A 148 6.69 4.23 -18.21
C ALA A 148 6.24 3.88 -16.77
N LEU A 149 4.95 4.00 -16.49
CA LEU A 149 4.28 3.83 -15.20
C LEU A 149 3.05 2.92 -15.33
N GLN A 150 2.96 2.05 -16.35
CA GLN A 150 1.71 1.36 -16.66
C GLN A 150 1.10 0.59 -15.46
N TYR A 151 1.95 -0.01 -14.62
CA TYR A 151 1.52 -0.71 -13.39
C TYR A 151 1.02 0.29 -12.34
N LEU A 152 1.80 1.32 -12.06
CA LEU A 152 1.40 2.41 -11.18
C LEU A 152 0.12 3.12 -11.68
N ALA A 153 -0.08 3.28 -12.99
CA ALA A 153 -1.28 3.88 -13.54
C ALA A 153 -2.51 3.02 -13.26
N ARG A 154 -2.39 1.69 -13.40
CA ARG A 154 -3.43 0.73 -13.03
C ARG A 154 -3.71 0.75 -11.53
N ALA A 155 -2.66 0.74 -10.71
CA ALA A 155 -2.75 0.83 -9.25
C ALA A 155 -3.44 2.13 -8.80
N LEU A 156 -3.01 3.28 -9.30
CA LEU A 156 -3.61 4.58 -8.99
C LEU A 156 -5.07 4.69 -9.49
N THR A 157 -5.38 4.08 -10.64
CA THR A 157 -6.77 3.99 -11.12
C THR A 157 -7.61 3.18 -10.13
N ARG A 158 -7.11 2.03 -9.68
CA ARG A 158 -7.77 1.21 -8.68
C ARG A 158 -7.93 1.94 -7.35
N HIS A 159 -6.94 2.73 -6.91
CA HIS A 159 -7.02 3.56 -5.72
C HIS A 159 -8.14 4.61 -5.82
N LEU A 160 -8.29 5.25 -6.99
CA LEU A 160 -9.36 6.23 -7.21
C LEU A 160 -10.77 5.62 -7.06
N GLU A 161 -10.91 4.30 -7.22
CA GLU A 161 -12.18 3.60 -7.03
C GLU A 161 -12.52 3.34 -5.55
N GLU A 162 -11.60 3.61 -4.62
CA GLU A 162 -11.87 3.55 -3.17
C GLU A 162 -12.49 4.84 -2.61
N PHE A 163 -12.51 5.92 -3.39
CA PHE A 163 -13.29 7.09 -3.00
C PHE A 163 -14.80 6.79 -3.05
N PRO A 164 -15.61 7.41 -2.17
CA PRO A 164 -17.06 7.23 -2.17
C PRO A 164 -17.68 7.48 -3.55
N SER A 165 -18.41 6.49 -4.07
CA SER A 165 -19.14 6.65 -5.32
C SER A 165 -20.18 7.77 -5.22
N THR A 166 -20.32 8.56 -6.27
CA THR A 166 -21.40 9.56 -6.36
C THR A 166 -22.80 8.96 -6.50
N VAL A 167 -22.90 7.65 -6.75
CA VAL A 167 -24.18 6.93 -6.92
C VAL A 167 -24.73 6.47 -5.57
N ASN A 168 -23.90 5.85 -4.73
CA ASN A 168 -24.35 5.20 -3.49
C ASN A 168 -23.41 5.42 -2.29
N GLY A 169 -22.35 6.22 -2.45
CA GLY A 169 -21.40 6.52 -1.38
C GLY A 169 -20.42 5.39 -1.05
N LEU A 170 -20.54 4.22 -1.66
CA LEU A 170 -19.68 3.07 -1.37
C LEU A 170 -18.40 3.09 -2.21
N SER A 171 -17.31 2.60 -1.62
CA SER A 171 -16.07 2.30 -2.32
C SER A 171 -16.23 1.07 -3.24
N ARG A 172 -15.29 0.83 -4.18
CA ARG A 172 -15.29 -0.41 -4.98
C ARG A 172 -15.18 -1.64 -4.08
N SER A 173 -14.25 -1.67 -3.13
CA SER A 173 -14.09 -2.81 -2.22
C SER A 173 -15.33 -3.06 -1.36
N GLU A 174 -15.99 -2.00 -0.88
CA GLU A 174 -17.25 -2.13 -0.13
C GLU A 174 -18.38 -2.73 -0.99
N ARG A 175 -18.51 -2.29 -2.26
CA ARG A 175 -19.48 -2.88 -3.19
C ARG A 175 -19.19 -4.33 -3.52
N GLU A 176 -17.92 -4.67 -3.77
CA GLU A 176 -17.49 -6.04 -4.05
C GLU A 176 -17.76 -6.95 -2.85
N ALA A 177 -17.44 -6.50 -1.64
CA ALA A 177 -17.74 -7.22 -0.40
C ALA A 177 -19.23 -7.49 -0.23
N LEU A 178 -20.09 -6.48 -0.40
CA LEU A 178 -21.54 -6.64 -0.31
C LEU A 178 -22.08 -7.60 -1.39
N SER A 179 -21.55 -7.53 -2.61
CA SER A 179 -21.96 -8.41 -3.71
C SER A 179 -21.68 -9.88 -3.40
N VAL A 180 -20.48 -10.22 -2.94
CA VAL A 180 -20.16 -11.63 -2.63
C VAL A 180 -20.90 -12.15 -1.40
N ILE A 181 -21.22 -11.27 -0.44
CA ILE A 181 -22.03 -11.63 0.72
C ILE A 181 -23.47 -11.93 0.30
N ASP A 182 -24.04 -11.15 -0.62
CA ASP A 182 -25.36 -11.39 -1.22
C ASP A 182 -25.39 -12.71 -2.03
N GLU A 183 -24.28 -13.06 -2.68
CA GLU A 183 -24.08 -14.36 -3.36
C GLU A 183 -23.97 -15.56 -2.39
N GLY A 184 -23.92 -15.33 -1.07
CA GLY A 184 -23.90 -16.37 -0.04
C GLY A 184 -22.52 -16.66 0.58
N HIS A 185 -21.51 -15.83 0.29
CA HIS A 185 -20.20 -15.90 0.97
C HIS A 185 -20.24 -15.20 2.33
N ASP A 186 -21.06 -15.72 3.23
CA ASP A 186 -21.55 -15.09 4.47
C ASP A 186 -20.57 -15.07 5.66
N THR A 187 -19.29 -15.35 5.44
CA THR A 187 -18.24 -15.23 6.47
C THR A 187 -17.11 -14.34 5.96
N PRO A 188 -16.42 -13.57 6.82
CA PRO A 188 -15.36 -12.65 6.38
C PRO A 188 -14.28 -13.34 5.55
N VAL A 189 -13.83 -14.52 5.97
CA VAL A 189 -12.83 -15.31 5.23
C VAL A 189 -13.35 -15.71 3.85
N ARG A 190 -14.58 -16.21 3.75
CA ARG A 190 -15.16 -16.61 2.45
C ARG A 190 -15.36 -15.41 1.53
N ALA A 191 -15.87 -14.30 2.05
CA ALA A 191 -16.05 -13.07 1.30
C ALA A 191 -14.69 -12.55 0.79
N PHE A 192 -13.69 -12.48 1.67
CA PHE A 192 -12.33 -12.07 1.32
C PHE A 192 -11.74 -12.93 0.20
N LEU A 193 -11.76 -14.26 0.37
CA LEU A 193 -11.21 -15.18 -0.62
C LEU A 193 -11.95 -15.09 -1.96
N GLU A 194 -13.26 -14.81 -1.95
CA GLU A 194 -14.02 -14.69 -3.19
C GLU A 194 -13.79 -13.36 -3.89
N VAL A 195 -13.71 -12.25 -3.15
CA VAL A 195 -13.31 -10.94 -3.71
C VAL A 195 -11.90 -11.04 -4.30
N ALA A 196 -10.93 -11.59 -3.57
CA ALA A 196 -9.55 -11.72 -4.03
C ALA A 196 -9.42 -12.51 -5.34
N LYS A 197 -10.23 -13.56 -5.55
CA LYS A 197 -10.25 -14.32 -6.81
C LYS A 197 -10.79 -13.53 -8.01
N LYS A 198 -11.72 -12.60 -7.75
CA LYS A 198 -12.40 -11.83 -8.80
C LYS A 198 -11.61 -10.58 -9.21
N GLN A 199 -10.60 -10.19 -8.45
CA GLN A 199 -9.78 -9.00 -8.71
C GLN A 199 -8.70 -9.25 -9.76
N GLU A 200 -8.37 -8.19 -10.51
CA GLU A 200 -7.34 -8.22 -11.55
C GLU A 200 -5.92 -8.38 -10.99
N SER A 201 -5.72 -7.92 -9.76
CA SER A 201 -4.54 -8.14 -8.92
C SER A 201 -4.98 -8.05 -7.45
N ILE A 202 -4.24 -8.68 -6.54
CA ILE A 202 -4.58 -8.67 -5.11
C ILE A 202 -4.52 -7.22 -4.61
N PHE A 203 -5.65 -6.70 -4.13
CA PHE A 203 -5.74 -5.30 -3.71
C PHE A 203 -5.65 -5.12 -2.19
N LEU A 204 -6.46 -5.86 -1.43
CA LEU A 204 -6.50 -5.76 0.04
C LEU A 204 -5.92 -7.00 0.69
N GLY A 205 -5.24 -6.79 1.81
CA GLY A 205 -5.05 -7.83 2.83
C GLY A 205 -6.34 -8.10 3.60
N ASP A 206 -6.39 -9.24 4.28
CA ASP A 206 -7.53 -9.66 5.10
C ASP A 206 -7.83 -8.68 6.24
N ILE A 207 -6.81 -8.15 6.92
CA ILE A 207 -6.95 -7.14 7.99
C ILE A 207 -7.72 -5.91 7.48
N ILE A 208 -7.30 -5.35 6.35
CA ILE A 208 -7.93 -4.15 5.77
C ILE A 208 -9.34 -4.47 5.29
N PHE A 209 -9.52 -5.62 4.63
CA PHE A 209 -10.83 -6.08 4.19
C PHE A 209 -11.81 -6.23 5.37
N TYR A 210 -11.35 -6.74 6.52
CA TYR A 210 -12.19 -6.88 7.71
C TYR A 210 -12.55 -5.53 8.32
N SER A 211 -11.63 -4.56 8.31
CA SER A 211 -11.94 -3.19 8.75
C SER A 211 -13.06 -2.57 7.90
N TYR A 212 -13.14 -2.90 6.60
CA TYR A 212 -14.22 -2.42 5.73
C TYR A 212 -15.56 -3.05 6.11
N LEU A 213 -15.59 -4.36 6.40
CA LEU A 213 -16.80 -5.03 6.89
C LEU A 213 -17.26 -4.45 8.23
N GLU A 214 -16.32 -4.12 9.13
CA GLU A 214 -16.62 -3.45 10.38
C GLU A 214 -17.26 -2.07 10.15
N ARG A 215 -16.69 -1.24 9.26
CA ARG A 215 -17.27 0.07 8.89
C ARG A 215 -18.69 -0.06 8.33
N LEU A 216 -18.94 -1.08 7.50
CA LEU A 216 -20.27 -1.37 6.94
C LEU A 216 -21.27 -1.87 7.99
N SER A 217 -20.79 -2.41 9.11
CA SER A 217 -21.61 -2.93 10.22
C SER A 217 -21.91 -1.93 11.33
N GLY A 218 -21.11 -0.86 11.45
CA GLY A 218 -21.00 -0.07 12.68
C GLY A 218 -21.97 1.11 12.84
N LYS A 219 -23.08 1.22 12.10
CA LYS A 219 -23.91 2.45 12.09
C LYS A 219 -25.42 2.22 12.11
N GLN A 220 -26.14 3.29 12.44
CA GLN A 220 -27.57 3.47 12.19
C GLN A 220 -27.75 3.31 10.67
N ASP A 221 -28.38 2.21 10.22
CA ASP A 221 -28.45 1.73 8.81
C ASP A 221 -27.23 0.88 8.34
N ALA A 222 -26.80 -0.07 9.17
CA ALA A 222 -25.78 -1.05 8.79
C ALA A 222 -26.13 -1.84 7.51
N LEU A 223 -25.16 -1.96 6.60
CA LEU A 223 -25.28 -2.71 5.34
C LEU A 223 -24.93 -4.20 5.50
N VAL A 224 -24.20 -4.53 6.56
CA VAL A 224 -23.94 -5.91 7.00
C VAL A 224 -24.13 -6.00 8.50
N THR A 225 -24.60 -7.14 8.97
CA THR A 225 -24.74 -7.41 10.40
C THR A 225 -23.97 -8.67 10.76
N TRP A 226 -23.29 -8.62 11.90
CA TRP A 226 -22.69 -9.79 12.48
C TRP A 226 -23.80 -10.61 13.15
N LYS A 227 -23.94 -11.88 12.78
CA LYS A 227 -24.61 -12.82 13.68
C LYS A 227 -23.72 -12.90 14.90
N ASP A 228 -24.22 -12.41 16.03
CA ASP A 228 -23.53 -12.52 17.32
C ASP A 228 -22.85 -13.89 17.43
N ARG A 229 -21.59 -13.89 17.85
CA ARG A 229 -21.08 -15.02 18.63
C ARG A 229 -21.80 -14.96 19.97
N SER A 230 -23.07 -15.37 20.03
CA SER A 230 -23.81 -15.34 21.28
C SER A 230 -23.24 -16.38 22.24
N ALA A 231 -22.79 -15.86 23.39
CA ALA A 231 -22.43 -16.52 24.66
C ALA A 231 -21.04 -17.15 24.78
#